data_AF-A0A7X7N3I3-F1
#
_entry.id   AF-A0A7X7N3I3-F1
#
_cell.length_a   1.000
_cell.length_b   1.000
_cell.length_c   1.000
_cell.angle_alpha   90.00
_cell.angle_beta   90.00
_cell.angle_gamma   90.00
#
_symmetry.space_group_name_H-M   'P 1'
#
loop_
_entity.id
_entity.type
_entity.pdbx_description
1 polymer ?
#
loop_
_entity_poly.entity_id
_entity_poly.type
_entity_poly.pdbx_seq_one_letter_code
_entity_poly.pdbx_strand_id
1 'polypeptide(L)'
;SKFAGVDIASFAQIDFSGFKEVVDALGGVEVDVPVDIIGDIMAEGPDIYAGNQVLNGEQALVFCRSRAFDIGDYQRQANQRTFLQALAKQVLASDPITIASTVTKATEMVTTNMDLNEIIAVASSMQGLKEKDIHTYSVPSVGGISPDDELWYELTIESEWQALIKAIDAGEYPEQDIGELIGEVPDSYKADSQKADDKLQGQPASNIKTAEFKLAVRNGYGEIEGAAGAVAGMLESAGYVIGEIGNTNAAVYTETLVIYAEDGDKAAAEDIKARIGYGRIIPSLERYSFEGNVLVIVGGDYQPL
;
A
#
# COMPACT_ATOMS: atom_id res chain seq x y z
N SER A 1 22.56 0.58 -6.52
CA SER A 1 23.26 -0.53 -7.20
C SER A 1 23.30 -1.78 -6.33
N LYS A 2 24.00 -1.80 -5.19
CA LYS A 2 24.17 -3.00 -4.34
C LYS A 2 22.87 -3.76 -4.00
N PHE A 3 21.83 -3.03 -3.55
CA PHE A 3 20.54 -3.64 -3.20
C PHE A 3 19.84 -4.30 -4.40
N ALA A 4 19.92 -3.68 -5.58
CA ALA A 4 19.26 -4.15 -6.78
C ALA A 4 20.14 -5.08 -7.64
N GLY A 5 21.39 -5.36 -7.23
CA GLY A 5 22.32 -6.18 -8.01
C GLY A 5 22.78 -5.59 -9.35
N VAL A 6 22.32 -4.37 -9.72
CA VAL A 6 22.60 -3.75 -11.02
C VAL A 6 23.43 -2.48 -10.90
N ASP A 7 24.21 -2.19 -11.94
CA ASP A 7 24.91 -0.91 -12.07
C ASP A 7 23.93 0.18 -12.53
N ILE A 8 23.66 1.13 -11.63
CA ILE A 8 22.82 2.29 -11.95
C ILE A 8 23.70 3.28 -12.73
N ALA A 9 23.52 3.33 -14.04
CA ALA A 9 24.32 4.17 -14.93
C ALA A 9 24.02 5.68 -14.78
N SER A 10 22.76 6.02 -14.52
CA SER A 10 22.29 7.41 -14.45
C SER A 10 21.22 7.61 -13.41
N PHE A 11 21.04 8.86 -12.98
CA PHE A 11 19.96 9.27 -12.08
C PHE A 11 19.21 10.49 -12.61
N ALA A 12 17.96 10.65 -12.18
CA ALA A 12 17.18 11.86 -12.32
C ALA A 12 16.52 12.16 -10.98
N GLN A 13 16.69 13.37 -10.48
CA GLN A 13 16.11 13.86 -9.23
C GLN A 13 15.30 15.11 -9.50
N ILE A 14 14.09 15.18 -8.95
CA ILE A 14 13.16 16.28 -9.13
C ILE A 14 12.52 16.61 -7.79
N ASP A 15 12.26 17.89 -7.51
CA ASP A 15 11.46 18.30 -6.35
C ASP A 15 10.00 18.54 -6.76
N PHE A 16 9.17 18.95 -5.80
CA PHE A 16 7.75 19.17 -6.06
C PHE A 16 7.46 20.36 -6.98
N SER A 17 8.29 21.41 -6.98
CA SER A 17 8.09 22.56 -7.88
C SER A 17 8.43 22.15 -9.30
N GLY A 18 9.62 21.56 -9.48
CA GLY A 18 10.09 21.07 -10.76
C GLY A 18 9.14 20.03 -11.36
N PHE A 19 8.60 19.13 -10.54
CA PHE A 19 7.62 18.14 -10.99
C PHE A 19 6.39 18.79 -11.61
N LYS A 20 5.78 19.76 -10.91
CA LYS A 20 4.60 20.47 -11.42
C LYS A 20 4.90 21.20 -12.72
N GLU A 21 6.03 21.91 -12.77
CA GLU A 21 6.43 22.69 -13.96
C GLU A 21 6.69 21.81 -15.18
N VAL A 22 7.31 20.63 -14.98
CA VAL A 22 7.54 19.66 -16.08
C VAL A 22 6.20 19.11 -16.61
N VAL A 23 5.27 18.76 -15.72
CA VAL A 23 3.94 18.28 -16.12
C VAL A 23 3.14 19.35 -16.85
N ASP A 24 3.15 20.59 -16.35
CA ASP A 24 2.45 21.70 -17.00
C ASP A 24 3.08 22.05 -18.35
N ALA A 25 4.41 21.97 -18.47
CA ALA A 25 5.12 22.19 -19.74
C ALA A 25 4.76 21.14 -20.81
N LEU A 26 4.34 19.95 -20.39
CA LEU A 26 3.81 18.89 -21.26
C LEU A 26 2.34 19.07 -21.63
N GLY A 27 1.65 20.06 -21.05
CA GLY A 27 0.20 20.25 -21.19
C GLY A 27 -0.62 19.33 -20.29
N GLY A 28 -0.02 18.79 -19.23
CA GLY A 28 -0.59 17.77 -18.36
C GLY A 28 -0.29 16.34 -18.83
N VAL A 29 -0.71 15.35 -18.03
CA VAL A 29 -0.56 13.92 -18.34
C VAL A 29 -1.91 13.22 -18.24
N GLU A 30 -2.28 12.47 -19.28
CA GLU A 30 -3.51 11.67 -19.28
C GLU A 30 -3.35 10.42 -18.40
N VAL A 31 -4.17 10.31 -17.35
CA VAL A 31 -4.12 9.20 -16.38
C VAL A 31 -5.54 8.66 -16.15
N ASP A 32 -5.66 7.33 -16.09
CA ASP A 32 -6.85 6.66 -15.56
C ASP A 32 -6.76 6.61 -14.04
N VAL A 33 -7.48 7.50 -13.36
CA VAL A 33 -7.45 7.58 -11.89
C VAL A 33 -8.30 6.43 -11.34
N PRO A 34 -7.72 5.45 -10.61
CA PRO A 34 -8.46 4.23 -10.25
C PRO A 34 -9.51 4.46 -9.16
N VAL A 35 -9.27 5.42 -8.26
CA VAL A 35 -10.13 5.74 -7.11
C VAL A 35 -10.09 7.24 -6.82
N ASP A 36 -11.16 7.76 -6.24
CA ASP A 36 -11.24 9.15 -5.81
C ASP A 36 -10.15 9.47 -4.76
N ILE A 37 -9.56 10.66 -4.88
CA ILE A 37 -8.61 11.26 -3.94
C ILE A 37 -9.24 12.55 -3.44
N ILE A 38 -9.77 12.53 -2.22
CA ILE A 38 -10.55 13.64 -1.66
C ILE A 38 -9.92 14.06 -0.33
N GLY A 39 -9.63 15.35 -0.18
CA GLY A 39 -9.27 15.96 1.10
C GLY A 39 -7.99 15.43 1.74
N ASP A 40 -7.02 14.94 0.97
CA ASP A 40 -5.72 14.50 1.50
C ASP A 40 -4.86 15.73 1.88
N ILE A 41 -4.95 16.10 3.16
CA ILE A 41 -4.23 17.24 3.75
C ILE A 41 -2.71 17.11 3.59
N MET A 42 -2.18 15.88 3.55
CA MET A 42 -0.73 15.65 3.44
C MET A 42 -0.23 15.71 1.99
N ALA A 43 -1.11 15.45 1.02
CA ALA A 43 -0.81 15.64 -0.40
C ALA A 43 -0.86 17.12 -0.80
N GLU A 44 -1.73 17.91 -0.14
CA GLU A 44 -1.97 19.34 -0.38
C GLU A 44 -2.36 19.65 -1.84
N GLY A 45 -3.66 19.78 -2.12
CA GLY A 45 -4.14 20.20 -3.44
C GLY A 45 -5.62 19.87 -3.69
N PRO A 46 -6.08 19.94 -4.95
CA PRO A 46 -7.47 19.72 -5.31
C PRO A 46 -7.88 18.25 -5.19
N ASP A 47 -9.18 18.02 -4.99
CA ASP A 47 -9.77 16.70 -5.11
C ASP A 47 -9.64 16.18 -6.55
N ILE A 48 -9.36 14.89 -6.70
CA ILE A 48 -9.23 14.18 -7.97
C ILE A 48 -10.24 13.03 -7.96
N TYR A 49 -11.14 13.00 -8.93
CA TYR A 49 -12.14 11.94 -9.03
C TYR A 49 -11.63 10.82 -9.92
N ALA A 50 -12.17 9.61 -9.76
CA ALA A 50 -11.83 8.46 -10.57
C ALA A 50 -12.19 8.65 -12.05
N GLY A 51 -11.44 7.97 -12.92
CA GLY A 51 -11.59 7.92 -14.37
C GLY A 51 -10.50 8.65 -15.15
N ASN A 52 -10.53 8.44 -16.47
CA ASN A 52 -9.61 9.04 -17.43
C ASN A 52 -9.72 10.56 -17.47
N GLN A 53 -8.60 11.22 -17.17
CA GLN A 53 -8.50 12.68 -17.22
C GLN A 53 -7.06 13.13 -17.45
N VAL A 54 -6.90 14.36 -17.94
CA VAL A 54 -5.58 15.01 -18.04
C VAL A 54 -5.30 15.74 -16.73
N LEU A 55 -4.30 15.26 -15.99
CA LEU A 55 -3.84 15.87 -14.75
C LEU A 55 -2.83 16.98 -15.07
N ASN A 56 -3.10 18.20 -14.59
CA ASN A 56 -2.10 19.27 -14.58
C ASN A 56 -1.04 19.01 -13.49
N GLY A 57 -0.03 19.87 -13.36
CA GLY A 57 1.07 19.68 -12.42
C GLY A 57 0.61 19.49 -10.98
N GLU A 58 -0.31 20.34 -10.50
CA GLU A 58 -0.84 20.25 -9.14
C GLU A 58 -1.61 18.95 -8.89
N GLN A 59 -2.51 18.57 -9.80
CA GLN A 59 -3.26 17.33 -9.71
C GLN A 59 -2.35 16.09 -9.81
N ALA A 60 -1.38 16.10 -10.73
CA ALA A 60 -0.41 15.02 -10.86
C ALA A 60 0.42 14.85 -9.57
N LEU A 61 0.75 15.96 -8.91
CA LEU A 61 1.50 15.93 -7.65
C LEU A 61 0.65 15.32 -6.54
N VAL A 62 -0.63 15.71 -6.41
CA VAL A 62 -1.57 15.10 -5.46
C VAL A 62 -1.71 13.60 -5.73
N PHE A 63 -1.91 13.22 -6.99
CA PHE A 63 -2.06 11.81 -7.40
C PHE A 63 -0.84 10.95 -6.99
N CYS A 64 0.38 11.47 -7.17
CA CYS A 64 1.62 10.77 -6.84
C CYS A 64 1.98 10.82 -5.34
N ARG A 65 1.39 11.73 -4.56
CA ARG A 65 1.70 11.92 -3.14
C ARG A 65 0.67 11.31 -2.20
N SER A 66 -0.58 11.19 -2.64
CA SER A 66 -1.67 10.80 -1.76
C SER A 66 -1.43 9.43 -1.13
N ARG A 67 -1.78 9.33 0.15
CA ARG A 67 -1.80 8.09 0.93
C ARG A 67 -3.16 7.84 1.56
N ALA A 68 -4.15 8.66 1.24
CA ALA A 68 -5.53 8.56 1.73
C ALA A 68 -6.26 7.35 1.09
N PHE A 69 -5.64 6.18 1.16
CA PHE A 69 -6.06 4.94 0.54
C PHE A 69 -5.99 3.81 1.55
N ASP A 70 -6.77 2.76 1.29
CA ASP A 70 -6.83 1.62 2.19
C ASP A 70 -5.53 0.80 2.25
N ILE A 71 -4.69 0.87 1.22
CA ILE A 71 -3.36 0.23 1.24
C ILE A 71 -2.24 1.26 1.39
N GLY A 72 -2.59 2.51 1.74
CA GLY A 72 -1.66 3.59 2.09
C GLY A 72 -0.55 3.79 1.06
N ASP A 73 0.69 3.53 1.49
CA ASP A 73 1.88 3.73 0.64
C ASP A 73 1.92 2.81 -0.58
N TYR A 74 1.36 1.60 -0.49
CA TYR A 74 1.30 0.67 -1.62
C TYR A 74 0.47 1.24 -2.77
N GLN A 75 -0.66 1.90 -2.47
CA GLN A 75 -1.45 2.59 -3.50
C GLN A 75 -0.70 3.78 -4.06
N ARG A 76 0.00 4.52 -3.21
CA ARG A 76 0.83 5.65 -3.67
C ARG A 76 1.92 5.19 -4.63
N GLN A 77 2.63 4.10 -4.32
CA GLN A 77 3.62 3.49 -5.20
C GLN A 77 2.98 3.02 -6.51
N ALA A 78 1.79 2.41 -6.45
CA ALA A 78 1.04 2.04 -7.64
C ALA A 78 0.68 3.26 -8.49
N ASN A 79 0.15 4.34 -7.90
CA ASN A 79 -0.16 5.59 -8.59
C ASN A 79 1.09 6.20 -9.24
N GLN A 80 2.24 6.19 -8.55
CA GLN A 80 3.51 6.68 -9.11
C GLN A 80 3.93 5.87 -10.34
N ARG A 81 3.79 4.54 -10.33
CA ARG A 81 4.08 3.69 -11.49
C ARG A 81 3.09 3.96 -12.64
N THR A 82 1.80 4.04 -12.35
CA THR A 82 0.76 4.40 -13.33
C THR A 82 1.07 5.75 -13.99
N PHE A 83 1.45 6.75 -13.19
CA PHE A 83 1.82 8.06 -13.68
C PHE A 83 3.08 8.02 -14.57
N LEU A 84 4.13 7.30 -14.15
CA LEU A 84 5.36 7.15 -14.95
C LEU A 84 5.10 6.43 -16.29
N GLN A 85 4.24 5.41 -16.29
CA GLN A 85 3.83 4.71 -17.52
C GLN A 85 3.03 5.63 -18.45
N ALA A 86 2.08 6.40 -17.91
CA ALA A 86 1.31 7.38 -18.66
C ALA A 86 2.20 8.47 -19.27
N LEU A 87 3.12 9.02 -18.47
CA LEU A 87 4.11 10.00 -18.89
C LEU A 87 5.00 9.44 -20.01
N ALA A 88 5.55 8.23 -19.84
CA ALA A 88 6.36 7.58 -20.85
C ALA A 88 5.59 7.39 -22.16
N LYS A 89 4.34 6.90 -22.09
CA LYS A 89 3.46 6.72 -23.25
C LYS A 89 3.24 8.03 -24.00
N GLN A 90 2.96 9.13 -23.28
CA GLN A 90 2.73 10.44 -23.88
C GLN A 90 4.01 11.01 -24.52
N VAL A 91 5.16 10.91 -23.86
CA VAL A 91 6.45 11.36 -24.39
C VAL A 91 6.83 10.55 -25.63
N LEU A 92 6.69 9.23 -25.61
CA LEU A 92 7.05 8.36 -26.74
C LEU A 92 6.09 8.45 -27.93
N ALA A 93 4.86 8.91 -27.71
CA ALA A 93 3.91 9.21 -28.78
C ALA A 93 4.11 10.62 -29.38
N SER A 94 4.87 11.48 -28.71
CA SER A 94 5.15 12.85 -29.17
C SER A 94 6.17 12.87 -30.29
N ASP A 95 6.13 13.92 -31.12
CA ASP A 95 7.13 14.10 -32.17
C ASP A 95 8.52 14.44 -31.57
N PRO A 96 9.62 14.18 -32.28
CA PRO A 96 10.97 14.43 -31.76
C PRO A 96 11.25 15.87 -31.32
N ILE A 97 10.59 16.88 -31.91
CA ILE A 97 10.78 18.28 -31.53
C ILE A 97 10.11 18.53 -30.18
N THR A 98 8.89 18.02 -29.99
CA THR A 98 8.19 18.08 -28.71
C THR A 98 9.01 17.38 -27.61
N ILE A 99 9.52 16.17 -27.88
CA ILE A 99 10.40 15.43 -26.95
C ILE A 99 11.63 16.26 -26.57
N ALA A 100 12.36 16.80 -27.56
CA ALA A 100 13.55 17.60 -27.30
C ALA A 100 13.24 18.87 -26.48
N SER A 101 12.10 19.52 -26.75
CA SER A 101 11.67 20.71 -26.01
C SER A 101 11.30 20.38 -24.55
N THR A 102 10.60 19.26 -24.32
CA THR A 102 10.28 18.75 -22.98
C THR A 102 11.55 18.40 -22.23
N VAL A 103 12.46 17.64 -22.85
CA VAL A 103 13.72 17.23 -22.22
C VAL A 103 14.54 18.47 -21.83
N THR A 104 14.63 19.47 -22.70
CA THR A 104 15.37 20.71 -22.41
C THR A 104 14.79 21.44 -21.19
N LYS A 105 13.46 21.58 -21.12
CA LYS A 105 12.80 22.16 -19.93
C LYS A 105 12.99 21.29 -18.69
N ALA A 106 12.88 19.98 -18.84
CA ALA A 106 13.09 19.04 -17.74
C ALA A 106 14.51 19.15 -17.18
N THR A 107 15.54 19.35 -18.00
CA THR A 107 16.92 19.54 -17.50
C THR A 107 17.12 20.81 -16.69
N GLU A 108 16.23 21.81 -16.79
CA GLU A 108 16.27 23.00 -15.92
C GLU A 108 15.70 22.69 -14.53
N MET A 109 14.82 21.68 -14.42
CA MET A 109 14.05 21.33 -13.22
C MET A 109 14.49 19.99 -12.58
N VAL A 110 15.26 19.19 -13.31
CA VAL A 110 15.73 17.85 -12.94
C VAL A 110 17.24 17.88 -12.77
N THR A 111 17.71 17.47 -11.60
CA THR A 111 19.14 17.21 -11.38
C THR A 111 19.47 15.82 -11.91
N THR A 112 20.44 15.72 -12.83
CA THR A 112 20.88 14.46 -13.44
C THR A 112 22.38 14.49 -13.73
N ASN A 113 22.99 13.31 -13.87
CA ASN A 113 24.36 13.15 -14.39
C ASN A 113 24.43 13.00 -15.91
N MET A 114 23.30 13.02 -16.62
CA MET A 114 23.26 12.90 -18.07
C MET A 114 23.30 14.29 -18.73
N ASP A 115 24.04 14.41 -19.83
CA ASP A 115 23.94 15.59 -20.68
C ASP A 115 22.72 15.51 -21.63
N LEU A 116 22.39 16.64 -22.26
CA LEU A 116 21.23 16.75 -23.15
C LEU A 116 21.29 15.74 -24.31
N ASN A 117 22.47 15.47 -24.88
CA ASN A 117 22.62 14.54 -25.98
C ASN A 117 22.41 13.10 -25.52
N GLU A 118 22.89 12.74 -24.33
CA GLU A 118 22.67 11.43 -23.72
C GLU A 118 21.18 11.20 -23.44
N ILE A 119 20.47 12.20 -22.92
CA ILE A 119 19.02 12.10 -22.68
C ILE A 119 18.27 11.93 -24.00
N ILE A 120 18.60 12.74 -25.03
CA ILE A 120 17.99 12.60 -26.35
C ILE A 120 18.28 11.22 -26.95
N ALA A 121 19.48 10.69 -26.78
CA ALA A 121 19.85 9.36 -27.27
C ALA A 121 19.03 8.25 -26.58
N VAL A 122 18.86 8.33 -25.25
CA VAL A 122 18.01 7.39 -24.51
C VAL A 122 16.55 7.50 -24.97
N ALA A 123 15.98 8.70 -25.02
CA ALA A 123 14.61 8.92 -25.47
C ALA A 123 14.37 8.41 -26.90
N SER A 124 15.34 8.63 -27.81
CA SER A 124 15.28 8.11 -29.19
C SER A 124 15.33 6.59 -29.22
N SER A 125 16.13 5.95 -28.36
CA SER A 125 16.22 4.48 -28.29
C SER A 125 14.93 3.82 -27.80
N MET A 126 14.10 4.56 -27.06
CA MET A 126 12.82 4.11 -26.52
C MET A 126 11.66 4.36 -27.48
N GLN A 127 11.86 5.08 -28.60
CA GLN A 127 10.80 5.33 -29.58
C GLN A 127 10.24 4.03 -30.13
N GLY A 128 8.92 3.91 -30.09
CA GLY A 128 8.21 2.72 -30.55
C GLY A 128 8.01 1.63 -29.50
N LEU A 129 8.55 1.79 -28.27
CA LEU A 129 8.12 0.99 -27.13
C LEU A 129 6.63 1.18 -26.90
N LYS A 130 5.95 0.08 -26.58
CA LYS A 130 4.54 0.05 -26.21
C LYS A 130 4.44 -0.20 -24.72
N GLU A 131 3.25 0.04 -24.17
CA GLU A 131 2.94 -0.22 -22.76
C GLU A 131 3.36 -1.62 -22.29
N LYS A 132 3.11 -2.64 -23.11
CA LYS A 132 3.51 -4.03 -22.86
C LYS A 132 5.03 -4.29 -22.79
N ASP A 133 5.84 -3.34 -23.26
CA ASP A 133 7.30 -3.43 -23.28
C ASP A 133 7.92 -2.76 -22.03
N ILE A 134 7.08 -2.12 -21.19
CA ILE A 134 7.49 -1.47 -19.94
C ILE A 134 6.97 -2.30 -18.76
N HIS A 135 7.88 -2.98 -18.08
CA HIS A 135 7.58 -3.76 -16.88
C HIS A 135 7.91 -2.96 -15.64
N THR A 136 7.05 -3.03 -14.63
CA THR A 136 7.24 -2.32 -13.36
C THR A 136 6.97 -3.26 -12.19
N TYR A 137 7.72 -3.11 -11.12
CA TYR A 137 7.68 -3.99 -9.95
C TYR A 137 7.77 -3.18 -8.67
N SER A 138 7.10 -3.66 -7.62
CA SER A 138 7.40 -3.29 -6.23
C SER A 138 8.49 -4.22 -5.69
N VAL A 139 9.32 -3.70 -4.78
CA VAL A 139 10.18 -4.54 -3.96
C VAL A 139 9.28 -5.36 -3.03
N PRO A 140 9.36 -6.71 -3.03
CA PRO A 140 8.63 -7.52 -2.06
C PRO A 140 9.07 -7.16 -0.64
N SER A 141 8.14 -6.71 0.19
CA SER A 141 8.43 -6.26 1.55
C SER A 141 7.31 -6.57 2.53
N VAL A 142 7.67 -6.52 3.81
CA VAL A 142 6.76 -6.63 4.94
C VAL A 142 6.94 -5.43 5.84
N GLY A 143 5.85 -4.74 6.11
CA GLY A 143 5.84 -3.57 6.97
C GLY A 143 5.75 -3.95 8.45
N GLY A 144 6.43 -3.20 9.31
CA GLY A 144 6.34 -3.41 10.76
C GLY A 144 6.93 -2.27 11.57
N ILE A 145 6.44 -2.12 12.80
CA ILE A 145 7.04 -1.20 13.79
C ILE A 145 8.21 -1.92 14.44
N SER A 146 9.38 -1.28 14.42
CA SER A 146 10.56 -1.75 15.12
C SER A 146 10.37 -1.59 16.64
N PRO A 147 10.62 -2.65 17.43
CA PRO A 147 10.49 -2.59 18.88
C PRO A 147 11.58 -1.76 19.57
N ASP A 148 12.67 -1.44 18.85
CA ASP A 148 13.84 -0.76 19.41
C ASP A 148 13.71 0.77 19.38
N ASP A 149 13.04 1.30 18.36
CA ASP A 149 12.93 2.74 18.10
C ASP A 149 11.51 3.22 17.76
N GLU A 150 10.52 2.31 17.78
CA GLU A 150 9.10 2.59 17.50
C GLU A 150 8.83 3.16 16.10
N LEU A 151 9.78 3.03 15.17
CA LEU A 151 9.62 3.49 13.79
C LEU A 151 9.04 2.39 12.89
N TRP A 152 8.29 2.81 11.87
CA TRP A 152 7.83 1.92 10.80
C TRP A 152 8.95 1.62 9.80
N TYR A 153 9.19 0.35 9.53
CA TYR A 153 10.11 -0.14 8.52
C TYR A 153 9.37 -1.03 7.51
N GLU A 154 9.82 -0.98 6.27
CA GLU A 154 9.51 -1.98 5.24
C GLU A 154 10.73 -2.90 5.10
N LEU A 155 10.59 -4.16 5.52
CA LEU A 155 11.65 -5.14 5.45
C LEU A 155 11.52 -5.93 4.16
N THR A 156 12.57 -5.94 3.34
CA THR A 156 12.57 -6.69 2.08
C THR A 156 12.51 -8.19 2.33
N ILE A 157 11.63 -8.88 1.60
CA ILE A 157 11.65 -10.34 1.50
C ILE A 157 12.77 -10.73 0.53
N GLU A 158 13.98 -10.86 1.06
CA GLU A 158 15.20 -11.02 0.25
C GLU A 158 15.13 -12.20 -0.73
N SER A 159 14.51 -13.32 -0.34
CA SER A 159 14.37 -14.48 -1.25
C SER A 159 13.52 -14.16 -2.48
N GLU A 160 12.44 -13.41 -2.32
CA GLU A 160 11.55 -13.01 -3.42
C GLU A 160 12.19 -11.91 -4.25
N TRP A 161 12.86 -10.96 -3.61
CA TRP A 161 13.58 -9.89 -4.30
C TRP A 161 14.70 -10.44 -5.19
N GLN A 162 15.51 -11.38 -4.69
CA GLN A 162 16.55 -12.04 -5.48
C GLN A 162 15.97 -12.90 -6.60
N ALA A 163 14.85 -13.58 -6.37
CA ALA A 163 14.18 -14.36 -7.41
C ALA A 163 13.66 -13.45 -8.54
N LEU A 164 13.08 -12.31 -8.19
CA LEU A 164 12.61 -11.31 -9.14
C LEU A 164 13.75 -10.72 -9.97
N ILE A 165 14.84 -10.26 -9.34
CA ILE A 165 16.01 -9.75 -10.06
C ILE A 165 16.55 -10.82 -11.03
N LYS A 166 16.69 -12.06 -10.58
CA LYS A 166 17.20 -13.15 -11.41
C LYS A 166 16.31 -13.44 -12.62
N ALA A 167 14.99 -13.37 -12.46
CA ALA A 167 14.05 -13.53 -13.56
C ALA A 167 14.23 -12.40 -14.58
N ILE A 168 14.30 -11.15 -14.11
CA ILE A 168 14.52 -9.96 -14.96
C ILE A 168 15.84 -10.08 -15.75
N ASP A 169 16.94 -10.49 -15.09
CA ASP A 169 18.25 -10.70 -15.73
C ASP A 169 18.22 -11.81 -16.79
N ALA A 170 17.34 -12.79 -16.64
CA ALA A 170 17.11 -13.86 -17.62
C ALA A 170 16.21 -13.43 -18.79
N GLY A 171 15.68 -12.19 -18.77
CA GLY A 171 14.69 -11.71 -19.74
C GLY A 171 13.29 -12.25 -19.49
N GLU A 172 13.00 -12.70 -18.27
CA GLU A 172 11.69 -13.12 -17.81
C GLU A 172 11.01 -11.99 -17.04
N TYR A 173 9.74 -11.75 -17.33
CA TYR A 173 8.96 -10.68 -16.72
C TYR A 173 7.76 -11.30 -16.00
N PRO A 174 7.97 -11.82 -14.77
CA PRO A 174 6.88 -12.42 -14.01
C PRO A 174 5.80 -11.37 -13.75
N GLU A 175 4.54 -11.79 -13.69
CA GLU A 175 3.48 -10.93 -13.18
C GLU A 175 3.66 -10.78 -11.67
N GLN A 176 3.39 -9.59 -11.15
CA GLN A 176 3.39 -9.32 -9.73
C GLN A 176 1.98 -8.88 -9.36
N ASP A 177 1.25 -9.72 -8.63
CA ASP A 177 -0.03 -9.32 -8.08
C ASP A 177 0.21 -8.34 -6.93
N ILE A 178 -0.16 -7.08 -7.16
CA ILE A 178 -0.04 -6.00 -6.20
C ILE A 178 -0.93 -6.25 -4.98
N GLY A 179 -1.97 -7.08 -5.13
CA GLY A 179 -2.84 -7.55 -4.05
C GLY A 179 -2.26 -8.71 -3.23
N GLU A 180 -1.23 -9.42 -3.70
CA GLU A 180 -0.52 -10.46 -2.94
C GLU A 180 0.70 -9.93 -2.16
N LEU A 181 1.21 -8.75 -2.53
CA LEU A 181 2.34 -8.07 -1.87
C LEU A 181 2.06 -7.54 -0.46
N ILE A 182 0.87 -7.80 0.07
CA ILE A 182 0.43 -7.52 1.44
C ILE A 182 0.53 -8.78 2.34
N GLY A 183 1.54 -9.62 2.08
CA GLY A 183 1.80 -10.90 2.78
C GLY A 183 2.66 -10.82 4.05
N GLU A 184 2.65 -11.88 4.86
CA GLU A 184 3.35 -12.02 6.15
C GLU A 184 4.89 -12.07 6.07
N VAL A 185 5.54 -11.72 7.20
CA VAL A 185 6.98 -11.91 7.46
C VAL A 185 7.38 -13.40 7.32
N PRO A 186 8.37 -13.76 6.48
CA PRO A 186 8.84 -15.13 6.36
C PRO A 186 9.43 -15.67 7.67
N ASP A 187 9.14 -16.94 8.01
CA ASP A 187 9.64 -17.63 9.20
C ASP A 187 11.18 -17.58 9.36
N SER A 188 11.93 -17.40 8.27
CA SER A 188 13.39 -17.30 8.29
C SER A 188 13.93 -16.06 9.01
N TYR A 189 13.10 -15.03 9.22
CA TYR A 189 13.42 -13.86 10.03
C TYR A 189 12.94 -13.98 11.49
N LYS A 190 12.31 -15.10 11.87
CA LYS A 190 11.98 -15.44 13.28
C LYS A 190 13.16 -16.05 14.05
N ALA A 191 14.31 -16.26 13.39
CA ALA A 191 15.49 -16.90 13.99
C ALA A 191 16.37 -15.92 14.78
N ASP A 192 15.80 -15.28 15.80
CA ASP A 192 16.50 -15.00 17.07
C ASP A 192 15.53 -14.76 18.24
N SER A 193 14.21 -14.86 18.02
CA SER A 193 13.18 -14.83 19.07
C SER A 193 12.80 -16.21 19.61
N GLN A 194 13.29 -17.30 19.01
CA GLN A 194 13.05 -18.67 19.49
C GLN A 194 14.00 -19.07 20.64
N LYS A 195 13.81 -18.46 21.80
CA LYS A 195 14.14 -19.09 23.10
C LYS A 195 13.00 -19.06 24.12
N ALA A 196 11.79 -18.64 23.73
CA ALA A 196 10.67 -18.53 24.66
C ALA A 196 9.50 -19.52 24.42
N ASP A 197 9.48 -20.29 23.33
CA ASP A 197 8.25 -21.00 22.90
C ASP A 197 8.27 -22.52 23.08
N ASP A 198 9.07 -23.05 24.01
CA ASP A 198 8.92 -24.45 24.41
C ASP A 198 8.11 -24.54 25.72
N LYS A 199 6.81 -24.27 25.60
CA LYS A 199 5.67 -24.81 26.38
C LYS A 199 4.47 -23.91 26.22
N LEU A 200 3.52 -24.29 25.37
CA LEU A 200 2.08 -24.00 25.56
C LEU A 200 1.25 -24.99 24.72
N GLN A 201 1.34 -26.28 25.08
CA GLN A 201 0.15 -27.13 25.04
C GLN A 201 -0.55 -26.97 26.40
N GLY A 202 -1.70 -26.30 26.39
CA GLY A 202 -2.58 -26.11 27.55
C GLY A 202 -3.06 -24.67 27.69
N GLN A 203 -4.29 -24.40 27.25
CA GLN A 203 -5.02 -23.16 27.57
C GLN A 203 -5.02 -22.86 29.08
N PRO A 204 -5.01 -21.57 29.42
CA PRO A 204 -6.04 -21.02 30.30
C PRO A 204 -6.70 -19.77 29.69
N ALA A 205 -7.97 -19.54 30.06
CA ALA A 205 -8.71 -18.32 29.78
C ALA A 205 -7.90 -17.09 30.22
N SER A 206 -7.77 -16.10 29.34
CA SER A 206 -7.15 -14.82 29.72
C SER A 206 -8.00 -14.19 30.83
N ASN A 207 -7.36 -13.68 31.89
CA ASN A 207 -8.02 -12.99 33.00
C ASN A 207 -8.47 -11.56 32.60
N ILE A 208 -8.84 -11.35 31.34
CA ILE A 208 -9.34 -10.07 30.89
C ILE A 208 -10.75 -9.84 31.39
N LYS A 209 -11.03 -8.65 31.91
CA LYS A 209 -12.38 -8.26 32.29
C LYS A 209 -13.13 -7.80 31.04
N THR A 210 -13.57 -8.76 30.24
CA THR A 210 -14.26 -8.53 28.95
C THR A 210 -15.39 -7.49 29.04
N ALA A 211 -16.10 -7.43 30.17
CA ALA A 211 -17.20 -6.48 30.40
C ALA A 211 -16.77 -5.00 30.47
N GLU A 212 -15.47 -4.71 30.62
CA GLU A 212 -14.92 -3.34 30.58
C GLU A 212 -14.72 -2.83 29.14
N PHE A 213 -14.82 -3.70 28.12
CA PHE A 213 -14.56 -3.35 26.72
C PHE A 213 -15.83 -3.37 25.86
N LYS A 214 -16.12 -2.24 25.21
CA LYS A 214 -17.20 -2.08 24.23
C LYS A 214 -16.68 -2.35 22.82
N LEU A 215 -17.37 -3.20 22.06
CA LEU A 215 -16.98 -3.61 20.72
C LEU A 215 -17.93 -3.08 19.65
N ALA A 216 -17.39 -2.73 18.49
CA ALA A 216 -18.14 -2.63 17.24
C ALA A 216 -17.78 -3.83 16.36
N VAL A 217 -18.76 -4.43 15.68
CA VAL A 217 -18.51 -5.56 14.77
C VAL A 217 -19.14 -5.26 13.42
N ARG A 218 -18.35 -5.30 12.35
CA ARG A 218 -18.78 -4.95 11.00
C ARG A 218 -18.52 -6.06 10.01
N ASN A 219 -19.43 -6.24 9.08
CA ASN A 219 -19.20 -7.13 7.95
C ASN A 219 -18.33 -6.42 6.93
N GLY A 220 -17.20 -7.00 6.58
CA GLY A 220 -16.19 -6.42 5.71
C GLY A 220 -16.10 -7.08 4.34
N TYR A 221 -16.68 -8.27 4.12
CA TYR A 221 -16.56 -8.99 2.86
C TYR A 221 -17.92 -9.16 2.16
N GLY A 222 -18.00 -8.72 0.90
CA GLY A 222 -19.26 -8.58 0.17
C GLY A 222 -19.98 -9.88 -0.16
N GLU A 223 -19.28 -11.01 -0.09
CA GLU A 223 -19.84 -12.33 -0.42
C GLU A 223 -20.36 -13.10 0.81
N ILE A 224 -20.13 -12.59 2.02
CA ILE A 224 -20.51 -13.28 3.26
C ILE A 224 -21.51 -12.43 4.03
N GLU A 225 -22.77 -12.87 4.09
CA GLU A 225 -23.81 -12.18 4.86
C GLU A 225 -23.88 -12.69 6.31
N GLY A 226 -24.12 -11.79 7.26
CA GLY A 226 -24.40 -12.16 8.66
C GLY A 226 -23.20 -12.54 9.52
N ALA A 227 -21.98 -12.57 8.96
CA ALA A 227 -20.76 -12.94 9.70
C ALA A 227 -20.49 -12.04 10.91
N ALA A 228 -20.72 -10.73 10.77
CA ALA A 228 -20.61 -9.78 11.87
C ALA A 228 -21.55 -10.12 13.05
N GLY A 229 -22.77 -10.57 12.76
CA GLY A 229 -23.71 -11.00 13.80
C GLY A 229 -23.28 -12.28 14.51
N ALA A 230 -22.73 -13.24 13.77
CA ALA A 230 -22.21 -14.48 14.33
C ALA A 230 -21.00 -14.24 15.25
N VAL A 231 -20.03 -13.44 14.78
CA VAL A 231 -18.86 -13.05 15.58
C VAL A 231 -19.26 -12.22 16.80
N ALA A 232 -20.19 -11.27 16.63
CA ALA A 232 -20.71 -10.48 17.75
C ALA A 232 -21.37 -11.36 18.83
N GLY A 233 -22.21 -12.34 18.45
CA GLY A 233 -22.85 -13.25 19.42
C GLY A 233 -21.86 -14.14 20.17
N MET A 234 -20.77 -14.56 19.50
CA MET A 234 -19.68 -15.29 20.15
C MET A 234 -18.96 -14.42 21.18
N LEU A 235 -18.62 -13.18 20.82
CA LEU A 235 -17.90 -12.25 21.69
C LEU A 235 -18.78 -11.77 22.86
N GLU A 236 -20.08 -11.59 22.64
CA GLU A 236 -21.06 -11.33 23.71
C GLU A 236 -21.14 -12.51 24.69
N SER A 237 -21.15 -13.74 24.19
CA SER A 237 -21.12 -14.96 25.03
C SER A 237 -19.82 -15.10 25.81
N ALA A 238 -18.72 -14.54 25.30
CA ALA A 238 -17.44 -14.42 25.99
C ALA A 238 -17.42 -13.27 27.03
N GLY A 239 -18.47 -12.45 27.09
CA GLY A 239 -18.66 -11.40 28.10
C GLY A 239 -18.23 -10.00 27.65
N TYR A 240 -17.99 -9.76 26.37
CA TYR A 240 -17.78 -8.41 25.82
C TYR A 240 -19.09 -7.65 25.67
N VAL A 241 -19.03 -6.32 25.74
CA VAL A 241 -20.20 -5.47 25.49
C VAL A 241 -20.27 -5.13 24.01
N ILE A 242 -21.26 -5.63 23.28
CA ILE A 242 -21.45 -5.29 21.87
C ILE A 242 -22.21 -3.96 21.76
N GLY A 243 -21.55 -2.95 21.20
CA GLY A 243 -22.13 -1.62 20.99
C GLY A 243 -22.83 -1.46 19.65
N GLU A 244 -22.18 -1.88 18.58
CA GLU A 244 -22.67 -1.72 17.20
C GLU A 244 -22.43 -3.00 16.41
N ILE A 245 -23.43 -3.45 15.65
CA ILE A 245 -23.29 -4.47 14.61
C ILE A 245 -23.71 -3.83 13.29
N GLY A 246 -22.86 -3.88 12.27
CA GLY A 246 -23.12 -3.21 11.00
C GLY A 246 -22.34 -3.79 9.83
N ASN A 247 -22.25 -3.00 8.77
CA ASN A 247 -21.44 -3.29 7.58
C ASN A 247 -20.40 -2.17 7.41
N THR A 248 -19.26 -2.48 6.80
CA THR A 248 -18.36 -1.45 6.30
C THR A 248 -18.97 -0.73 5.10
N ASN A 249 -18.49 0.48 4.80
CA ASN A 249 -18.93 1.22 3.61
C ASN A 249 -18.42 0.59 2.30
N ALA A 250 -17.34 -0.20 2.38
CA ALA A 250 -16.79 -0.99 1.28
C ALA A 250 -16.57 -2.44 1.75
N ALA A 251 -17.14 -3.41 1.03
CA ALA A 251 -17.12 -4.81 1.42
C ALA A 251 -15.95 -5.59 0.76
N VAL A 252 -14.74 -5.05 0.89
CA VAL A 252 -13.51 -5.49 0.20
C VAL A 252 -12.50 -6.20 1.11
N TYR A 253 -12.84 -6.40 2.38
CA TYR A 253 -11.91 -6.96 3.38
C TYR A 253 -11.81 -8.47 3.19
N THR A 254 -10.73 -8.95 2.57
CA THR A 254 -10.45 -10.39 2.39
C THR A 254 -9.92 -11.05 3.67
N GLU A 255 -9.52 -10.26 4.66
CA GLU A 255 -9.02 -10.69 5.97
C GLU A 255 -9.79 -9.98 7.10
N THR A 256 -10.02 -10.67 8.21
CA THR A 256 -10.64 -10.13 9.40
C THR A 256 -9.67 -9.23 10.15
N LEU A 257 -10.09 -8.02 10.50
CA LEU A 257 -9.30 -7.07 11.27
C LEU A 257 -9.87 -6.88 12.67
N VAL A 258 -9.01 -6.93 13.68
CA VAL A 258 -9.31 -6.63 15.08
C VAL A 258 -8.59 -5.34 15.45
N ILE A 259 -9.32 -4.24 15.46
CA ILE A 259 -8.80 -2.88 15.50
C ILE A 259 -8.98 -2.30 16.89
N TYR A 260 -7.91 -2.05 17.65
CA TYR A 260 -8.01 -1.44 18.98
C TYR A 260 -7.89 0.10 18.92
N ALA A 261 -8.68 0.78 19.75
CA ALA A 261 -8.79 2.24 19.76
C ALA A 261 -7.58 2.91 20.40
N GLU A 262 -7.19 2.45 21.59
CA GLU A 262 -6.04 2.94 22.35
C GLU A 262 -5.13 1.78 22.80
N ASP A 263 -3.87 2.04 23.14
CA ASP A 263 -2.93 0.99 23.55
C ASP A 263 -3.43 0.16 24.76
N GLY A 264 -4.26 0.76 25.62
CA GLY A 264 -4.92 0.07 26.73
C GLY A 264 -5.90 -1.03 26.29
N ASP A 265 -6.39 -0.98 25.05
CA ASP A 265 -7.36 -1.91 24.48
C ASP A 265 -6.71 -3.08 23.74
N LYS A 266 -5.38 -3.05 23.55
CA LYS A 266 -4.66 -4.07 22.78
C LYS A 266 -4.82 -5.48 23.36
N ALA A 267 -4.82 -5.63 24.68
CA ALA A 267 -5.05 -6.91 25.33
C ALA A 267 -6.44 -7.50 25.02
N ALA A 268 -7.45 -6.63 24.82
CA ALA A 268 -8.77 -7.07 24.39
C ALA A 268 -8.76 -7.53 22.94
N ALA A 269 -8.04 -6.85 22.04
CA ALA A 269 -7.88 -7.28 20.67
C ALA A 269 -7.16 -8.64 20.55
N GLU A 270 -6.15 -8.88 21.40
CA GLU A 270 -5.44 -10.17 21.48
C GLU A 270 -6.36 -11.31 21.92
N ASP A 271 -7.17 -11.10 22.97
CA ASP A 271 -8.14 -12.10 23.42
C ASP A 271 -9.24 -12.34 22.36
N ILE A 272 -9.73 -11.29 21.70
CA ILE A 272 -10.70 -11.39 20.61
C ILE A 272 -10.14 -12.22 19.45
N LYS A 273 -8.93 -11.90 18.97
CA LYS A 273 -8.25 -12.66 17.90
C LYS A 273 -8.09 -14.13 18.30
N ALA A 274 -7.68 -14.41 19.54
CA ALA A 274 -7.50 -15.77 20.03
C ALA A 274 -8.81 -16.57 20.06
N ARG A 275 -9.95 -15.93 20.32
CA ARG A 275 -11.28 -16.56 20.32
C ARG A 275 -11.83 -16.83 18.93
N ILE A 276 -11.69 -15.86 18.02
CA ILE A 276 -12.15 -16.02 16.63
C ILE A 276 -11.23 -16.97 15.85
N GLY A 277 -9.94 -17.02 16.18
CA GLY A 277 -8.99 -18.00 15.64
C GLY A 277 -8.36 -17.62 14.31
N TYR A 278 -8.68 -16.45 13.76
CA TYR A 278 -8.17 -15.91 12.50
C TYR A 278 -8.12 -14.38 12.54
N GLY A 279 -7.62 -13.75 11.47
CA GLY A 279 -7.51 -12.30 11.35
C GLY A 279 -6.28 -11.68 12.03
N ARG A 280 -6.15 -10.36 11.86
CA ARG A 280 -5.00 -9.57 12.29
C ARG A 280 -5.39 -8.45 13.24
N ILE A 281 -4.52 -8.18 14.21
CA ILE A 281 -4.70 -7.08 15.16
C ILE A 281 -3.97 -5.85 14.65
N ILE A 282 -4.64 -4.70 14.62
CA ILE A 282 -4.05 -3.41 14.24
C ILE A 282 -4.55 -2.27 15.17
N PRO A 283 -3.80 -1.18 15.36
CA PRO A 283 -4.32 0.03 15.99
C PRO A 283 -5.26 0.82 15.06
N SER A 284 -6.16 1.62 15.63
CA SER A 284 -7.14 2.43 14.88
C SER A 284 -6.50 3.52 13.99
N LEU A 285 -5.30 4.01 14.35
CA LEU A 285 -4.45 4.97 13.62
C LEU A 285 -5.22 6.11 12.90
N GLU A 286 -6.28 6.63 13.51
CA GLU A 286 -7.20 7.65 12.93
C GLU A 286 -7.91 7.27 11.62
N ARG A 287 -7.69 6.05 11.10
CA ARG A 287 -8.25 5.53 9.86
C ARG A 287 -9.61 4.86 10.04
N TYR A 288 -9.89 4.36 11.24
CA TYR A 288 -11.13 3.65 11.55
C TYR A 288 -11.97 4.44 12.56
N SER A 289 -13.14 4.91 12.12
CA SER A 289 -14.10 5.57 13.00
C SER A 289 -15.13 4.56 13.52
N PHE A 290 -15.15 4.38 14.84
CA PHE A 290 -16.10 3.54 15.55
C PHE A 290 -16.23 3.99 17.01
N GLU A 291 -17.37 3.69 17.64
CA GLU A 291 -17.52 3.87 19.08
C GLU A 291 -17.11 2.61 19.85
N GLY A 292 -16.26 2.79 20.86
CA GLY A 292 -15.84 1.72 21.77
C GLY A 292 -14.33 1.52 21.76
N ASN A 293 -13.91 0.38 22.28
CA ASN A 293 -12.53 0.02 22.53
C ASN A 293 -11.92 -0.77 21.37
N VAL A 294 -12.70 -1.64 20.73
CA VAL A 294 -12.23 -2.47 19.63
C VAL A 294 -13.29 -2.58 18.53
N LEU A 295 -12.87 -2.42 17.28
CA LEU A 295 -13.67 -2.69 16.09
C LEU A 295 -13.21 -4.01 15.46
N VAL A 296 -14.13 -4.94 15.25
CA VAL A 296 -13.89 -6.17 14.49
C VAL A 296 -14.52 -6.04 13.12
N ILE A 297 -13.71 -5.98 12.06
CA ILE A 297 -14.20 -6.06 10.68
C ILE A 297 -14.03 -7.50 10.21
N VAL A 298 -15.11 -8.21 9.97
CA VAL A 298 -15.10 -9.62 9.58
C VAL A 298 -14.88 -9.73 8.06
N GLY A 299 -13.76 -10.34 7.66
CA GLY A 299 -13.32 -10.43 6.27
C GLY A 299 -13.61 -11.77 5.59
N GLY A 300 -13.05 -11.96 4.40
CA GLY A 300 -13.21 -13.17 3.57
C GLY A 300 -12.56 -14.44 4.16
N ASP A 301 -11.69 -14.29 5.14
CA ASP A 301 -11.13 -15.38 5.96
C ASP A 301 -12.10 -15.90 7.03
N TYR A 302 -13.32 -15.35 7.11
CA TYR A 302 -14.36 -15.80 8.03
C TYR A 302 -14.61 -17.30 7.92
N GLN A 303 -14.50 -17.99 9.05
CA GLN A 303 -14.86 -19.39 9.18
C GLN A 303 -16.15 -19.50 10.01
N PRO A 304 -17.21 -20.13 9.48
CA PRO A 304 -18.43 -20.39 10.23
C PRO A 304 -18.11 -21.18 11.51
N LEU A 305 -18.59 -20.65 12.64
CA LEU A 305 -18.40 -21.21 13.97
C LEU A 305 -19.34 -22.38 14.26
#